data_AF-A0A2H9LS21-F1
#
_entry.id   AF-A0A2H9LS21-F1
#
_cell.length_a   1.000
_cell.length_b   1.000
_cell.length_c   1.000
_cell.angle_alpha   90.00
_cell.angle_beta   90.00
_cell.angle_gamma   90.00
#
_symmetry.space_group_name_H-M   'P 1'
#
loop_
_entity.id
_entity.type
_entity.pdbx_description
1 polymer ?
#
loop_
_entity_poly.entity_id
_entity_poly.type
_entity_poly.pdbx_seq_one_letter_code
_entity_poly.pdbx_strand_id
1 'polypeptide(L)'
;MLNKKQIITVLLAFMLGLIFNDAYSELSSVERPLSLFQDGIEKNSPGDWIKEDQIKVYNDKVIINLKDAEWASFTDTNSMDPVIDEKANAIEIIPKSSDNIQEGDIISYKSDYADGTIIHRIIKIGSDEEGWYCIVKGDNNQNPDPGKIRFNQIKRVLIAIIY
;
A
#
# COMPACT_ATOMS: atom_id res chain seq x y z
N MET A 1 19.03 21.79 -41.21
CA MET A 1 19.74 22.45 -40.10
C MET A 1 18.84 23.54 -39.53
N LEU A 2 18.52 23.48 -38.24
CA LEU A 2 17.78 24.56 -37.57
C LEU A 2 18.68 25.81 -37.53
N ASN A 3 18.11 26.97 -37.84
CA ASN A 3 18.84 28.23 -37.70
C ASN A 3 18.87 28.67 -36.22
N LYS A 4 19.76 29.61 -35.90
CA LYS A 4 19.96 30.09 -34.51
C LYS A 4 18.67 30.57 -33.83
N LYS A 5 17.75 31.21 -34.58
CA LYS A 5 16.45 31.65 -34.03
C LYS A 5 15.57 30.46 -33.66
N GLN A 6 15.50 29.45 -34.52
CA GLN A 6 14.71 28.24 -34.27
C GLN A 6 15.24 27.46 -33.06
N ILE A 7 16.56 27.40 -32.88
CA ILE A 7 17.18 26.77 -31.70
C ILE A 7 16.78 27.51 -30.41
N ILE A 8 16.83 28.85 -30.43
CA ILE A 8 16.42 29.68 -29.28
C ILE A 8 14.93 29.50 -28.96
N THR A 9 14.07 29.45 -29.98
CA THR A 9 12.63 29.24 -29.78
C THR A 9 12.34 27.88 -29.14
N VAL A 10 13.02 26.81 -29.57
CA VAL A 10 12.84 25.47 -28.99
C VAL A 10 13.30 25.44 -27.52
N LEU A 11 14.44 26.06 -27.22
CA LEU A 11 14.94 26.14 -25.84
C LEU A 11 14.00 26.94 -24.93
N LEU A 12 13.45 28.05 -25.42
CA LEU A 12 12.47 28.84 -24.67
C LEU A 12 11.18 28.06 -24.42
N ALA A 13 10.66 27.34 -25.41
CA ALA A 13 9.47 26.50 -25.25
C ALA A 13 9.70 25.36 -24.25
N PHE A 14 10.89 24.75 -24.26
CA PHE A 14 11.28 23.74 -23.28
C PHE A 14 11.34 24.32 -21.86
N MET A 15 12.01 25.47 -21.68
CA MET A 15 12.07 26.16 -20.38
C MET A 15 10.69 26.59 -19.88
N LEU A 16 9.82 27.09 -20.76
CA LEU A 16 8.42 27.39 -20.45
C LEU A 16 7.68 26.12 -19.98
N GLY A 17 7.87 24.99 -20.67
CA GLY A 17 7.29 23.72 -20.28
C GLY A 17 7.71 23.27 -18.87
N LEU A 18 8.99 23.44 -18.52
CA LEU A 18 9.50 23.15 -17.17
C LEU A 18 8.84 24.05 -16.12
N ILE A 19 8.80 25.37 -16.36
CA ILE A 19 8.20 26.34 -15.44
C ILE A 19 6.70 26.07 -15.25
N PHE A 20 5.97 25.76 -16.32
CA PHE A 20 4.54 25.44 -16.23
C PHE A 20 4.29 24.15 -15.45
N ASN A 21 5.15 23.14 -15.60
CA ASN A 21 5.04 21.89 -14.83
C ASN A 21 5.27 22.14 -13.34
N ASP A 22 6.28 22.92 -12.98
CA ASP A 22 6.58 23.27 -11.59
C ASP A 22 5.45 24.08 -10.97
N ALA A 23 4.95 25.11 -11.67
CA ALA A 23 3.82 25.92 -11.19
C ALA A 23 2.52 25.10 -11.04
N TYR A 24 2.26 24.16 -11.95
CA TYR A 24 1.12 23.26 -11.84
C TYR A 24 1.28 22.29 -10.66
N SER A 25 2.51 21.82 -10.40
CA SER A 25 2.81 20.98 -9.24
C SER A 25 2.62 21.72 -7.92
N GLU A 26 2.99 23.00 -7.83
CA GLU A 26 2.78 23.81 -6.61
C GLU A 26 1.30 24.10 -6.34
N LEU A 27 0.47 24.20 -7.38
CA LEU A 27 -0.97 24.42 -7.23
C LEU A 27 -1.72 23.13 -6.83
N SER A 28 -1.14 21.98 -7.14
CA SER A 28 -1.68 20.66 -6.81
C SER A 28 -1.25 20.26 -5.41
N SER A 29 -2.20 20.03 -4.50
CA SER A 29 -1.93 19.44 -3.17
C SER A 29 -1.52 17.96 -3.23
N VAL A 30 -1.49 17.36 -4.42
CA VAL A 30 -1.09 15.97 -4.62
C VAL A 30 0.42 15.86 -4.62
N GLU A 31 0.97 15.21 -3.59
CA GLU A 31 2.37 14.82 -3.55
C GLU A 31 2.68 13.80 -4.65
N ARG A 32 3.82 13.97 -5.32
CA ARG A 32 4.27 13.06 -6.38
C ARG A 32 5.67 12.56 -6.06
N PRO A 33 5.88 11.23 -5.89
CA PRO A 33 7.22 10.70 -5.70
C PRO A 33 8.08 10.97 -6.93
N LEU A 34 9.36 11.26 -6.70
CA LEU A 34 10.32 11.54 -7.76
C LEU A 34 10.57 10.28 -8.62
N SER A 35 10.37 10.38 -9.94
CA SER A 35 10.52 9.26 -10.89
C SER A 35 11.51 9.59 -12.02
N LEU A 36 12.71 10.06 -11.69
CA LEU A 36 13.71 10.43 -12.71
C LEU A 36 14.40 9.22 -13.36
N PHE A 37 14.46 8.08 -12.66
CA PHE A 37 15.06 6.82 -13.13
C PHE A 37 14.25 5.67 -12.51
N GLN A 38 13.25 5.16 -13.22
CA GLN A 38 12.31 4.18 -12.68
C GLN A 38 12.91 2.77 -12.79
N ASP A 39 13.80 2.41 -11.85
CA ASP A 39 14.44 1.09 -11.76
C ASP A 39 13.70 0.11 -10.83
N GLY A 40 12.60 0.54 -10.22
CA GLY A 40 11.80 -0.28 -9.31
C GLY A 40 10.91 -1.28 -10.04
N ILE A 41 10.93 -2.54 -9.60
CA ILE A 41 9.94 -3.54 -10.03
C ILE A 41 8.59 -3.16 -9.42
N GLU A 42 7.58 -2.94 -10.26
CA GLU A 42 6.21 -2.68 -9.82
C GLU A 42 5.69 -3.82 -8.94
N LYS A 43 5.06 -3.48 -7.83
CA LYS A 43 4.44 -4.43 -6.91
C LYS A 43 2.99 -4.04 -6.69
N ASN A 44 2.11 -5.04 -6.60
CA ASN A 44 0.70 -4.83 -6.26
C ASN A 44 0.59 -4.11 -4.92
N SER A 45 -0.17 -3.01 -4.91
CA SER A 45 -0.43 -2.21 -3.72
C SER A 45 -1.75 -2.62 -3.07
N PRO A 46 -1.95 -2.35 -1.77
CA PRO A 46 -3.21 -2.61 -1.09
C PRO A 46 -4.40 -1.96 -1.79
N GLY A 47 -5.58 -2.50 -1.54
CA GLY A 47 -6.84 -1.94 -1.99
C GLY A 47 -7.20 -0.63 -1.33
N ASP A 48 -8.12 0.09 -1.96
CA ASP A 48 -8.66 1.33 -1.45
C ASP A 48 -9.79 1.04 -0.43
N TRP A 49 -9.36 0.61 0.76
CA TRP A 49 -10.23 0.22 1.89
C TRP A 49 -10.84 1.40 2.65
N ILE A 50 -10.22 2.58 2.55
CA ILE A 50 -10.70 3.82 3.17
C ILE A 50 -10.82 4.86 2.07
N LYS A 51 -12.04 5.27 1.74
CA LYS A 51 -12.27 6.34 0.76
C LYS A 51 -11.85 7.69 1.34
N GLU A 52 -11.41 8.60 0.47
CA GLU A 52 -10.93 9.93 0.85
C GLU A 52 -11.96 10.71 1.69
N ASP A 53 -13.26 10.59 1.37
CA ASP A 53 -14.35 11.25 2.09
C ASP A 53 -14.56 10.72 3.53
N GLN A 54 -13.99 9.55 3.86
CA GLN A 54 -13.99 9.00 5.20
C GLN A 54 -12.90 9.62 6.08
N ILE A 55 -11.90 10.28 5.50
CA ILE A 55 -10.74 10.87 6.18
C ILE A 55 -11.00 12.36 6.37
N LYS A 56 -10.98 12.81 7.63
CA LYS A 56 -11.19 14.22 7.99
C LYS A 56 -10.01 14.72 8.82
N VAL A 57 -9.28 15.68 8.26
CA VAL A 57 -8.13 16.31 8.92
C VAL A 57 -8.54 17.67 9.46
N TYR A 58 -8.30 17.89 10.74
CA TYR A 58 -8.50 19.15 11.44
C TYR A 58 -7.17 19.61 12.04
N ASN A 59 -7.11 20.85 12.53
CA ASN A 59 -5.89 21.41 13.11
C ASN A 59 -5.38 20.65 14.35
N ASP A 60 -6.26 19.94 15.06
CA ASP A 60 -5.99 19.28 16.34
C ASP A 60 -6.19 17.76 16.30
N LYS A 61 -6.75 17.21 15.21
CA LYS A 61 -7.07 15.79 15.12
C LYS A 61 -7.26 15.30 13.68
N VAL A 62 -7.10 14.00 13.52
CA VAL A 62 -7.52 13.26 12.33
C VAL A 62 -8.65 12.31 12.73
N ILE A 63 -9.72 12.27 11.95
CA ILE A 63 -10.85 11.35 12.14
C ILE A 63 -10.98 10.50 10.89
N ILE A 64 -10.86 9.19 11.05
CA ILE A 64 -11.16 8.22 9.99
C ILE A 64 -12.48 7.53 10.35
N ASN A 65 -13.50 7.73 9.53
CA ASN A 65 -14.84 7.20 9.80
C ASN A 65 -14.95 5.76 9.31
N LEU A 66 -14.75 4.82 10.24
CA LEU A 66 -14.74 3.39 9.95
C LEU A 66 -15.63 2.63 10.94
N LYS A 67 -16.23 1.54 10.45
CA LYS A 67 -16.98 0.60 11.26
C LYS A 67 -16.08 -0.59 11.60
N ASP A 68 -16.18 -1.07 12.85
CA ASP A 68 -15.46 -2.25 13.33
C ASP A 68 -13.93 -2.16 13.17
N ALA A 69 -13.36 -0.96 13.36
CA ALA A 69 -11.91 -0.75 13.34
C ALA A 69 -11.26 -1.29 14.61
N GLU A 70 -10.12 -1.96 14.44
CA GLU A 70 -9.30 -2.49 15.53
C GLU A 70 -7.90 -1.87 15.50
N TRP A 71 -7.34 -1.63 16.69
CA TRP A 71 -5.95 -1.21 16.85
C TRP A 71 -5.05 -2.44 16.97
N ALA A 72 -3.92 -2.42 16.28
CA ALA A 72 -2.89 -3.44 16.34
C ALA A 72 -1.51 -2.85 16.65
N SER A 73 -0.70 -3.64 17.34
CA SER A 73 0.72 -3.44 17.61
C SER A 73 1.50 -4.71 17.22
N PHE A 74 2.80 -4.58 17.02
CA PHE A 74 3.62 -5.63 16.40
C PHE A 74 4.80 -6.06 17.28
N THR A 75 5.23 -7.30 17.09
CA THR A 75 6.49 -7.81 17.64
C THR A 75 7.60 -7.59 16.62
N ASP A 76 8.82 -7.29 17.08
CA ASP A 76 10.00 -7.14 16.24
C ASP A 76 10.45 -8.50 15.67
N THR A 77 9.91 -8.85 14.49
CA THR A 77 10.33 -10.02 13.71
C THR A 77 11.15 -9.65 12.48
N ASN A 78 11.23 -8.36 12.13
CA ASN A 78 11.83 -7.82 10.90
C ASN A 78 11.23 -8.36 9.58
N SER A 79 10.15 -9.15 9.61
CA SER A 79 9.61 -9.81 8.41
C SER A 79 8.82 -8.86 7.49
N MET A 80 8.31 -7.77 8.06
CA MET A 80 7.55 -6.73 7.35
C MET A 80 8.35 -5.45 7.11
N ASP A 81 9.66 -5.44 7.38
CA ASP A 81 10.51 -4.30 7.06
C ASP A 81 10.49 -3.99 5.55
N PRO A 82 10.54 -2.71 5.14
CA PRO A 82 10.53 -1.51 5.99
C PRO A 82 9.11 -1.00 6.31
N VAL A 83 8.07 -1.78 5.98
CA VAL A 83 6.69 -1.31 6.02
C VAL A 83 6.15 -1.28 7.45
N ILE A 84 6.46 -2.26 8.30
CA ILE A 84 5.96 -2.30 9.68
C ILE A 84 7.06 -2.84 10.58
N ASP A 85 7.21 -2.22 11.77
CA ASP A 85 8.12 -2.64 12.83
C ASP A 85 7.44 -2.45 14.20
N GLU A 86 8.05 -2.90 15.30
CA GLU A 86 7.49 -2.96 16.67
C GLU A 86 6.96 -1.62 17.22
N LYS A 87 7.45 -0.48 16.69
CA LYS A 87 7.03 0.87 17.10
C LYS A 87 5.84 1.38 16.31
N ALA A 88 5.52 0.75 15.19
CA ALA A 88 4.38 1.13 14.37
C ALA A 88 3.07 0.77 15.07
N ASN A 89 2.08 1.64 14.91
CA ASN A 89 0.70 1.38 15.28
C ASN A 89 -0.10 1.18 14.00
N ALA A 90 -1.08 0.29 14.04
CA ALA A 90 -1.92 0.01 12.89
C ALA A 90 -3.40 0.10 13.22
N ILE A 91 -4.17 0.54 12.23
CA ILE A 91 -5.61 0.36 12.22
C ILE A 91 -5.92 -0.75 11.21
N GLU A 92 -6.73 -1.70 11.64
CA GLU A 92 -7.16 -2.84 10.84
C GLU A 92 -8.69 -2.97 10.88
N ILE A 93 -9.27 -3.68 9.91
CA ILE A 93 -10.71 -3.99 9.85
C ILE A 93 -10.96 -5.46 9.55
N ILE A 94 -12.10 -5.99 10.00
CA ILE A 94 -12.51 -7.36 9.69
C ILE A 94 -13.14 -7.39 8.28
N PRO A 95 -12.52 -8.08 7.30
CA PRO A 95 -13.09 -8.18 5.96
C PRO A 95 -14.39 -9.00 6.01
N LYS A 96 -15.40 -8.58 5.23
CA LYS A 96 -16.72 -9.23 5.24
C LYS A 96 -16.86 -10.33 4.18
N SER A 97 -16.05 -10.28 3.13
CA SER A 97 -16.01 -11.26 2.03
C SER A 97 -14.60 -11.37 1.47
N SER A 98 -14.28 -12.53 0.89
CA SER A 98 -13.08 -12.71 0.07
C SER A 98 -13.06 -11.83 -1.17
N ASP A 99 -14.23 -11.40 -1.67
CA ASP A 99 -14.34 -10.55 -2.84
C ASP A 99 -13.84 -9.12 -2.61
N ASN A 100 -13.69 -8.72 -1.33
CA ASN A 100 -13.13 -7.42 -0.98
C ASN A 100 -11.60 -7.46 -0.88
N ILE A 101 -11.01 -8.66 -0.85
CA ILE A 101 -9.58 -8.86 -0.66
C ILE A 101 -8.90 -8.90 -2.02
N GLN A 102 -7.79 -8.19 -2.15
CA GLN A 102 -7.02 -8.10 -3.39
C GLN A 102 -5.53 -8.39 -3.16
N GLU A 103 -4.83 -8.70 -4.26
CA GLU A 103 -3.38 -8.78 -4.24
C GLU A 103 -2.78 -7.44 -3.83
N GLY A 104 -1.75 -7.46 -2.99
CA GLY A 104 -1.15 -6.28 -2.40
C GLY A 104 -1.66 -5.92 -1.00
N ASP A 105 -2.83 -6.40 -0.59
CA ASP A 105 -3.34 -6.19 0.78
C ASP A 105 -2.40 -6.81 1.82
N ILE A 106 -2.27 -6.16 2.98
CA ILE A 106 -1.60 -6.73 4.14
C ILE A 106 -2.66 -7.26 5.09
N ILE A 107 -2.57 -8.53 5.46
CA ILE A 107 -3.59 -9.21 6.26
C ILE A 107 -3.00 -9.83 7.52
N SER A 108 -3.75 -9.70 8.61
CA SER A 108 -3.55 -10.46 9.84
C SER A 108 -4.33 -11.77 9.77
N TYR A 109 -3.66 -12.92 9.93
CA TYR A 109 -4.25 -14.24 9.72
C TYR A 109 -3.72 -15.29 10.72
N LYS A 110 -4.44 -16.41 10.82
CA LYS A 110 -4.02 -17.61 11.56
C LYS A 110 -3.41 -18.64 10.61
N SER A 111 -2.19 -19.07 10.88
CA SER A 111 -1.52 -20.12 10.11
C SER A 111 -1.79 -21.48 10.74
N ASP A 112 -1.86 -22.52 9.92
CA ASP A 112 -1.85 -23.91 10.40
C ASP A 112 -0.43 -24.39 10.76
N TYR A 113 0.59 -23.60 10.42
CA TYR A 113 2.01 -23.96 10.57
C TYR A 113 2.72 -23.21 11.72
N ALA A 114 2.06 -22.22 12.33
CA ALA A 114 2.66 -21.39 13.36
C ALA A 114 1.61 -20.84 14.31
N ASP A 115 1.98 -20.74 15.59
CA ASP A 115 1.14 -20.17 16.64
C ASP A 115 1.09 -18.64 16.57
N GLY A 116 -0.01 -18.07 17.07
CA GLY A 116 -0.20 -16.62 17.11
C GLY A 116 -0.95 -16.08 15.89
N THR A 117 -0.98 -14.76 15.75
CA THR A 117 -1.53 -14.07 14.57
C THR A 117 -0.36 -13.52 13.78
N ILE A 118 -0.30 -13.84 12.50
CA ILE A 118 0.77 -13.41 11.59
C ILE A 118 0.21 -12.30 10.70
N ILE A 119 1.02 -11.30 10.39
CA ILE A 119 0.64 -10.22 9.47
C ILE A 119 1.59 -10.18 8.29
N HIS A 120 1.11 -10.41 7.07
CA HIS A 120 1.93 -10.40 5.85
C HIS A 120 1.13 -9.95 4.63
N ARG A 121 1.82 -9.64 3.53
CA ARG A 121 1.21 -9.16 2.28
C ARG A 121 0.74 -10.30 1.39
N ILE A 122 -0.47 -10.17 0.83
CA ILE A 122 -0.97 -11.05 -0.22
C ILE A 122 -0.18 -10.80 -1.50
N ILE A 123 0.47 -11.84 -2.00
CA ILE A 123 1.22 -11.81 -3.25
C ILE A 123 0.48 -12.50 -4.39
N LYS A 124 -0.54 -13.31 -4.09
CA LYS A 124 -1.34 -14.01 -5.08
C LYS A 124 -2.70 -14.43 -4.52
N ILE A 125 -3.74 -14.34 -5.33
CA ILE A 125 -5.06 -14.91 -5.04
C ILE A 125 -5.38 -16.05 -6.03
N GLY A 126 -6.13 -17.05 -5.57
CA GLY A 126 -6.57 -18.15 -6.42
C GLY A 126 -7.81 -18.85 -5.87
N SER A 127 -8.24 -19.89 -6.60
CA SER A 127 -9.29 -20.80 -6.18
C SER A 127 -8.89 -22.23 -6.52
N ASP A 128 -9.34 -23.17 -5.71
CA ASP A 128 -9.22 -24.61 -5.93
C ASP A 128 -10.48 -25.34 -5.43
N GLU A 129 -10.41 -26.66 -5.31
CA GLU A 129 -11.52 -27.51 -4.87
C GLU A 129 -12.03 -27.17 -3.45
N GLU A 130 -11.21 -26.55 -2.61
CA GLU A 130 -11.59 -26.08 -1.26
C GLU A 130 -12.05 -24.61 -1.26
N GLY A 131 -12.12 -23.99 -2.43
CA GLY A 131 -12.60 -22.62 -2.62
C GLY A 131 -11.47 -21.59 -2.70
N TRP A 132 -11.79 -20.35 -2.30
CA TRP A 132 -10.88 -19.21 -2.38
C TRP A 132 -9.65 -19.40 -1.49
N TYR A 133 -8.49 -18.97 -1.95
CA TYR A 133 -7.28 -18.86 -1.14
C TYR A 133 -6.40 -17.69 -1.57
N CYS A 134 -5.50 -17.29 -0.68
CA CYS A 134 -4.38 -16.42 -1.00
C CYS A 134 -3.04 -17.03 -0.57
N ILE A 135 -1.98 -16.58 -1.22
CA ILE A 135 -0.59 -16.81 -0.82
C ILE A 135 -0.07 -15.49 -0.29
N VAL A 136 0.56 -15.54 0.88
CA VAL A 136 1.09 -14.38 1.58
C VAL A 136 2.59 -14.48 1.77
N LYS A 137 3.23 -13.33 2.01
CA LYS A 137 4.66 -13.22 2.22
C LYS A 137 4.98 -11.94 3.00
N GLY A 138 5.92 -12.03 3.94
CA GLY A 138 6.52 -10.86 4.56
C GLY A 138 7.27 -9.99 3.56
N ASP A 139 7.14 -8.67 3.66
CA ASP A 139 7.76 -7.73 2.71
C ASP A 139 9.29 -7.88 2.65
N ASN A 140 9.91 -8.24 3.78
CA ASN A 140 11.36 -8.49 3.91
C ASN A 140 11.76 -9.95 3.73
N ASN A 141 10.80 -10.88 3.61
CA ASN A 141 11.13 -12.31 3.46
C ASN A 141 11.65 -12.60 2.03
N GLN A 142 12.41 -13.68 1.85
CA GLN A 142 12.80 -14.14 0.49
C GLN A 142 11.71 -15.01 -0.14
N ASN A 143 11.11 -15.89 0.65
CA ASN A 143 10.14 -16.88 0.20
C ASN A 143 8.73 -16.59 0.73
N PRO A 144 7.68 -17.03 0.03
CA PRO A 144 6.32 -17.00 0.55
C PRO A 144 6.17 -17.83 1.83
N ASP A 145 5.13 -17.53 2.58
CA ASP A 145 4.74 -18.31 3.74
C ASP A 145 4.26 -19.71 3.33
N PRO A 146 4.39 -20.72 4.21
CA PRO A 146 3.93 -22.07 3.90
C PRO A 146 2.40 -22.15 3.78
N GLY A 147 1.95 -22.87 2.76
CA GLY A 147 0.54 -23.22 2.57
C GLY A 147 -0.32 -22.16 1.88
N LYS A 148 -1.62 -22.46 1.81
CA LYS A 148 -2.66 -21.59 1.26
C LYS A 148 -3.49 -21.03 2.40
N ILE A 149 -3.69 -19.72 2.43
CA ILE A 149 -4.51 -19.08 3.45
C ILE A 149 -5.95 -18.98 2.94
N ARG A 150 -6.87 -19.58 3.69
CA ARG A 150 -8.31 -19.57 3.42
C ARG A 150 -8.97 -18.35 4.06
N PHE A 151 -10.11 -17.91 3.53
CA PHE A 151 -10.78 -16.71 4.03
C PHE A 151 -11.11 -16.75 5.53
N ASN A 152 -11.48 -17.92 6.08
CA ASN A 152 -11.76 -18.10 7.50
C ASN A 152 -10.53 -17.97 8.43
N GLN A 153 -9.32 -18.12 7.87
CA GLN A 153 -8.06 -17.89 8.58
C GLN A 153 -7.72 -16.40 8.68
N ILE A 154 -8.22 -15.59 7.76
CA ILE A 154 -8.03 -14.13 7.76
C ILE A 154 -8.83 -13.53 8.91
N LYS A 155 -8.16 -12.73 9.72
CA LYS A 155 -8.77 -12.01 10.84
C LYS A 155 -9.05 -10.58 10.47
N ARG A 156 -8.06 -9.90 9.89
CA ARG A 156 -8.15 -8.48 9.58
C ARG A 156 -7.32 -8.08 8.36
N VAL A 157 -7.65 -6.95 7.78
CA VAL A 157 -6.88 -6.27 6.74
C VAL A 157 -6.37 -4.94 7.30
N LEU A 158 -5.10 -4.66 7.05
CA LEU A 158 -4.44 -3.41 7.42
C LEU A 158 -4.88 -2.27 6.50
N ILE A 159 -5.25 -1.14 7.10
CA ILE A 159 -5.75 0.02 6.34
C ILE A 159 -5.02 1.33 6.65
N ALA A 160 -4.34 1.41 7.80
CA ALA A 160 -3.49 2.56 8.12
C ALA A 160 -2.32 2.12 9.01
N ILE A 161 -1.16 2.74 8.77
CA ILE A 161 0.05 2.60 9.58
C ILE A 161 0.39 3.98 10.13
N ILE A 162 0.70 4.05 11.42
CA ILE A 162 1.03 5.27 12.14
C ILE A 162 2.39 5.03 12.80
N TYR A 163 3.38 5.83 12.42
CA TYR A 163 4.72 5.81 13.00
C TYR A 163 4.90 6.93 14.03
#